data_AF-A0A848YPZ1-F1
#
_entry.id   AF-A0A848YPZ1-F1
#
_cell.length_a   1.000
_cell.length_b   1.000
_cell.length_c   1.000
_cell.angle_alpha   90.00
_cell.angle_beta   90.00
_cell.angle_gamma   90.00
#
_symmetry.space_group_name_H-M   'P 1'
#
loop_
_entity.id
_entity.type
_entity.pdbx_description
1 polymer ?
#
loop_
_entity_poly.entity_id
_entity_poly.type
_entity_poly.pdbx_seq_one_letter_code
_entity_poly.pdbx_strand_id
1 'polypeptide(L)'
;MKRVSFSIALALFAGACAYSASEHGMADAPAPDVSSSHEYDRLAFVQAACGGCHSVEPPDLSPNPMSPPFADIANREGLTKATLISWLTDAHNYPEMMDFDLDPDQVDDIASYILTLRSDEYRKLPG
;
A
#
# COMPACT_ATOMS: atom_id res chain seq x y z
N MET A 1 -41.02 32.06 -55.17
CA MET A 1 -40.83 32.64 -53.82
C MET A 1 -39.90 31.73 -53.04
N LYS A 2 -38.77 32.26 -52.56
CA LYS A 2 -37.76 31.56 -51.74
C LYS A 2 -38.38 31.07 -50.43
N ARG A 3 -37.98 29.88 -49.93
CA ARG A 3 -37.28 29.70 -48.63
C ARG A 3 -36.40 28.45 -48.67
N VAL A 4 -35.16 28.64 -48.26
CA VAL A 4 -34.10 27.65 -48.04
C VAL A 4 -34.32 27.02 -46.66
N SER A 5 -34.06 25.72 -46.52
CA SER A 5 -33.61 25.13 -45.25
C SER A 5 -32.55 24.07 -45.54
N PHE A 6 -31.39 24.31 -44.94
CA PHE A 6 -30.16 23.53 -44.98
C PHE A 6 -30.14 22.63 -43.73
N SER A 7 -29.98 21.31 -43.86
CA SER A 7 -29.64 20.46 -42.72
C SER A 7 -28.79 19.25 -43.15
N ILE A 8 -27.47 19.47 -43.08
CA ILE A 8 -26.44 18.64 -42.46
C ILE A 8 -26.49 17.14 -42.74
N ALA A 9 -25.64 16.71 -43.68
CA ALA A 9 -25.25 15.33 -43.88
C ALA A 9 -24.32 14.88 -42.74
N LEU A 10 -24.71 13.83 -42.02
CA LEU A 10 -23.90 13.17 -41.00
C LEU A 10 -22.92 12.20 -41.70
N ALA A 11 -21.67 12.62 -41.87
CA ALA A 11 -20.59 11.75 -42.35
C ALA A 11 -19.94 11.03 -41.15
N LEU A 12 -20.30 9.76 -40.95
CA LEU A 12 -19.61 8.85 -40.03
C LEU A 12 -18.33 8.35 -40.71
N PHE A 13 -17.19 8.97 -40.40
CA PHE A 13 -15.88 8.41 -40.72
C PHE A 13 -15.50 7.39 -39.65
N ALA A 14 -15.67 6.11 -39.96
CA ALA A 14 -15.07 5.02 -39.20
C ALA A 14 -13.57 4.93 -39.54
N GLY A 15 -12.74 5.59 -38.74
CA GLY A 15 -11.28 5.46 -38.80
C GLY A 15 -10.85 4.11 -38.24
N ALA A 16 -10.65 3.12 -39.10
CA ALA A 16 -9.98 1.88 -38.74
C ALA A 16 -8.47 2.14 -38.62
N CYS A 17 -7.97 2.35 -37.41
CA CYS A 17 -6.55 2.22 -37.13
C CYS A 17 -6.19 0.73 -37.22
N ALA A 18 -5.70 0.29 -38.37
CA ALA A 18 -5.02 -0.98 -38.48
C ALA A 18 -3.72 -0.90 -37.67
N TYR A 19 -3.75 -1.38 -36.42
CA TYR A 19 -2.55 -1.62 -35.64
C TYR A 19 -1.87 -2.85 -36.22
N SER A 20 -0.92 -2.63 -37.13
CA SER A 20 -0.01 -3.68 -37.58
C SER A 20 0.84 -4.10 -36.39
N ALA A 21 0.51 -5.24 -35.79
CA ALA A 21 1.42 -5.92 -34.87
C ALA A 21 2.67 -6.33 -35.67
N SER A 22 3.72 -5.52 -35.56
CA SER A 22 5.05 -5.92 -35.99
C SER A 22 5.55 -7.02 -35.05
N GLU A 23 5.69 -8.21 -35.59
CA GLU A 23 6.18 -9.42 -34.92
C GLU A 23 7.69 -9.37 -34.68
N HIS A 24 8.14 -8.34 -33.94
CA HIS A 24 9.52 -8.23 -33.46
C HIS A 24 9.60 -8.74 -32.03
N GLY A 25 9.85 -10.04 -31.92
CA GLY A 25 10.51 -10.66 -30.77
C GLY A 25 9.74 -10.58 -29.45
N MET A 26 9.02 -11.64 -29.12
CA MET A 26 8.82 -12.02 -27.72
C MET A 26 10.19 -12.35 -27.12
N ALA A 27 10.92 -11.31 -26.71
CA ALA A 27 11.95 -11.46 -25.70
C ALA A 27 11.22 -11.88 -24.41
N ASP A 28 11.74 -12.93 -23.79
CA ASP A 28 11.31 -13.49 -22.52
C ASP A 28 11.13 -12.34 -21.51
N ALA A 29 9.88 -11.93 -21.28
CA ALA A 29 9.58 -10.95 -20.24
C ALA A 29 9.91 -11.64 -18.91
N PRO A 30 10.68 -11.00 -18.01
CA PRO A 30 10.93 -11.57 -16.69
C PRO A 30 9.59 -11.95 -16.06
N ALA A 31 9.47 -13.18 -15.58
CA ALA A 31 8.32 -13.58 -14.78
C ALA A 31 8.13 -12.54 -13.65
N PRO A 32 6.87 -12.17 -13.31
CA PRO A 32 6.63 -11.23 -12.23
C PRO A 32 7.34 -11.72 -10.97
N ASP A 33 8.08 -10.84 -10.31
CA ASP A 33 8.76 -11.15 -9.06
C ASP A 33 7.70 -11.35 -7.96
N VAL A 34 7.43 -12.62 -7.64
CA VAL A 34 6.46 -13.05 -6.62
C VAL A 34 6.76 -12.42 -5.25
N SER A 35 8.02 -12.09 -4.97
CA SER A 35 8.42 -11.45 -3.71
C SER A 35 7.86 -10.03 -3.63
N SER A 36 7.93 -9.29 -4.74
CA SER A 36 7.42 -7.91 -4.83
C SER A 36 5.90 -7.84 -4.72
N SER A 37 5.17 -8.82 -5.25
CA SER A 37 3.71 -8.88 -5.12
C SER A 37 3.29 -9.20 -3.69
N HIS A 38 3.97 -10.15 -3.03
CA HIS A 38 3.72 -10.44 -1.61
C HIS A 38 4.05 -9.25 -0.71
N GLU A 39 5.10 -8.49 -1.00
CA GLU A 39 5.43 -7.27 -0.26
C GLU A 39 4.36 -6.18 -0.45
N TYR A 40 3.86 -6.00 -1.68
CA TYR A 40 2.76 -5.09 -1.97
C TYR A 40 1.49 -5.48 -1.21
N ASP A 41 1.11 -6.77 -1.25
CA ASP A 41 -0.07 -7.27 -0.55
C ASP A 41 0.04 -7.07 0.97
N ARG A 42 1.23 -7.29 1.54
CA ARG A 42 1.52 -7.01 2.95
C ARG A 42 1.35 -5.53 3.29
N LEU A 43 1.93 -4.63 2.49
CA LEU A 43 1.81 -3.19 2.72
C LEU A 43 0.35 -2.74 2.64
N ALA A 44 -0.39 -3.20 1.64
CA ALA A 44 -1.81 -2.88 1.47
C ALA A 44 -2.63 -3.32 2.69
N PHE A 45 -2.38 -4.53 3.21
CA PHE A 45 -3.00 -5.01 4.44
C PHE A 45 -2.66 -4.12 5.65
N VAL A 46 -1.38 -3.80 5.86
CA VAL A 46 -0.93 -2.95 6.98
C VAL A 46 -1.54 -1.55 6.91
N GLN A 47 -1.58 -0.95 5.72
CA GLN A 47 -2.22 0.35 5.51
C GLN A 47 -3.71 0.30 5.85
N ALA A 48 -4.42 -0.74 5.41
CA ALA A 48 -5.85 -0.90 5.67
C ALA A 48 -6.16 -1.14 7.16
N ALA A 49 -5.37 -1.98 7.83
CA ALA A 49 -5.61 -2.37 9.22
C ALA A 49 -5.09 -1.33 10.23
N CYS A 50 -3.93 -0.71 9.99
CA CYS A 50 -3.23 0.11 10.97
C CYS A 50 -3.21 1.61 10.61
N GLY A 51 -3.35 1.94 9.33
CA GLY A 51 -3.19 3.30 8.79
C GLY A 51 -4.24 4.31 9.26
N GLY A 52 -5.38 3.84 9.80
CA GLY A 52 -6.39 4.72 10.40
C GLY A 52 -5.91 5.42 11.68
N CYS A 53 -4.94 4.85 12.39
CA CYS A 53 -4.39 5.39 13.63
C CYS A 53 -2.89 5.72 13.51
N HIS A 54 -2.11 4.83 12.90
CA HIS A 54 -0.67 4.97 12.79
C HIS A 54 -0.27 5.53 11.42
N SER A 55 0.80 6.33 11.41
CA SER A 55 1.57 6.48 10.19
C SER A 55 2.36 5.19 9.97
N VAL A 56 2.04 4.48 8.89
CA VAL A 56 2.66 3.18 8.58
C VAL A 56 3.90 3.33 7.70
N GLU A 57 4.08 4.47 7.04
CA GLU A 57 5.23 4.78 6.19
C GLU A 57 5.88 6.11 6.63
N PRO A 58 7.23 6.18 6.71
CA PRO A 58 7.91 7.43 6.96
C PRO A 58 7.84 8.37 5.73
N PRO A 59 7.99 9.70 5.91
CA PRO A 59 8.27 10.42 7.16
C PRO A 59 6.99 10.98 7.81
N ASP A 60 5.83 10.37 7.62
CA ASP A 60 4.57 10.99 8.03
C ASP A 60 4.31 10.85 9.54
N LEU A 61 3.58 11.82 10.09
CA LEU A 61 3.02 11.74 11.44
C LEU A 61 1.73 10.93 11.45
N SER A 62 1.47 10.23 12.56
CA SER A 62 0.27 9.42 12.72
C SER A 62 -1.01 10.26 12.70
N PRO A 63 -2.08 9.77 12.05
CA PRO A 63 -3.41 10.40 12.11
C PRO A 63 -3.93 10.54 13.54
N ASN A 64 -3.66 9.56 14.41
CA ASN A 64 -3.91 9.64 15.84
C ASN A 64 -2.62 10.05 16.57
N PRO A 65 -2.54 11.23 17.19
CA PRO A 65 -1.33 11.70 17.89
C PRO A 65 -0.87 10.80 19.04
N MET A 66 -1.76 9.98 19.60
CA MET A 66 -1.43 9.01 20.66
C MET A 66 -0.86 7.70 20.10
N SER A 67 -0.95 7.49 18.79
CA SER A 67 -0.42 6.31 18.11
C SER A 67 0.95 6.65 17.51
N PRO A 68 2.05 6.03 17.95
CA PRO A 68 3.37 6.34 17.42
C PRO A 68 3.49 5.89 15.94
N PRO A 69 4.19 6.64 15.06
CA PRO A 69 4.51 6.17 13.72
C PRO A 69 5.22 4.81 13.75
N PHE A 70 5.03 3.97 12.74
CA PHE A 70 5.70 2.66 12.67
C PHE A 70 7.22 2.80 12.61
N ALA A 71 7.75 3.85 11.98
CA ALA A 71 9.17 4.17 12.01
C ALA A 71 9.69 4.40 13.44
N ASP A 72 8.91 5.07 14.31
CA ASP A 72 9.24 5.23 15.73
C ASP A 72 9.25 3.91 16.48
N ILE A 73 8.34 2.99 16.13
CA ILE A 73 8.28 1.65 16.73
C ILE A 73 9.49 0.82 16.31
N ALA A 74 9.75 0.72 15.01
CA ALA A 74 10.80 -0.08 14.39
C ALA A 74 12.21 0.19 14.94
N ASN A 75 12.44 1.43 15.34
CA ASN A 75 13.71 1.97 15.81
C ASN A 75 13.79 2.11 17.33
N ARG A 76 12.88 1.49 18.10
CA ARG A 76 13.00 1.39 19.56
C ARG A 76 14.17 0.48 19.96
N GLU A 77 14.94 0.92 20.95
CA GLU A 77 16.00 0.10 21.54
C GLU A 77 15.43 -1.20 22.10
N GLY A 78 16.10 -2.32 21.82
CA GLY A 78 15.71 -3.64 22.30
C GLY A 78 14.51 -4.28 21.58
N LEU A 79 13.92 -3.62 20.58
CA LEU A 79 12.82 -4.21 19.82
C LEU A 79 13.29 -5.41 18.97
N THR A 80 12.56 -6.52 19.08
CA THR A 80 12.76 -7.73 18.28
C THR A 80 11.44 -8.16 17.61
N LYS A 81 11.52 -9.05 16.60
CA LYS A 81 10.33 -9.66 15.99
C LYS A 81 9.48 -10.39 17.03
N ALA A 82 10.12 -11.15 17.92
CA ALA A 82 9.43 -11.90 18.97
C ALA A 82 8.66 -10.99 19.94
N THR A 83 9.26 -9.85 20.34
CA THR A 83 8.58 -8.87 21.19
C THR A 83 7.41 -8.19 20.49
N LEU A 84 7.52 -7.92 19.17
CA LEU A 84 6.42 -7.38 18.38
C LEU A 84 5.27 -8.38 18.26
N ILE A 85 5.57 -9.63 17.91
CA ILE A 85 4.56 -10.71 17.81
C ILE A 85 3.84 -10.87 19.14
N SER A 86 4.58 -10.97 20.25
CA SER A 86 3.97 -11.10 21.58
C SER A 86 3.03 -9.93 21.90
N TRP A 87 3.41 -8.71 21.55
CA TRP A 87 2.62 -7.51 21.83
C TRP A 87 1.39 -7.37 20.92
N LEU A 88 1.51 -7.76 19.64
CA LEU A 88 0.41 -7.76 18.68
C LEU A 88 -0.60 -8.88 18.95
N THR A 89 -0.14 -10.05 19.42
CA THR A 89 -1.00 -11.20 19.76
C THR A 89 -1.81 -10.94 21.02
N ASP A 90 -1.24 -10.24 22.01
CA ASP A 90 -1.96 -9.77 23.21
C ASP A 90 -2.81 -8.51 22.91
N ALA A 91 -2.95 -8.19 21.62
CA ALA A 91 -3.79 -7.16 21.03
C ALA A 91 -3.79 -5.86 21.84
N HIS A 92 -2.74 -5.06 21.62
CA HIS A 92 -2.61 -3.70 22.14
C HIS A 92 -3.95 -2.95 22.15
N ASN A 93 -4.50 -2.73 23.35
CA ASN A 93 -5.76 -2.03 23.57
C ASN A 93 -7.01 -2.67 22.93
N TYR A 94 -7.00 -3.95 22.58
CA TYR A 94 -8.20 -4.68 22.20
C TYR A 94 -9.01 -5.06 23.45
N PRO A 95 -10.35 -5.00 23.37
CA PRO A 95 -11.16 -4.54 22.24
C PRO A 95 -11.39 -3.02 22.21
N GLU A 96 -11.03 -2.29 23.27
CA GLU A 96 -11.46 -0.90 23.49
C GLU A 96 -11.05 0.11 22.40
N MET A 97 -9.89 -0.09 21.74
CA MET A 97 -9.34 0.87 20.78
C MET A 97 -9.13 0.31 19.37
N MET A 98 -8.76 -0.97 19.22
CA MET A 98 -8.50 -1.56 17.90
C MET A 98 -9.73 -2.21 17.27
N ASP A 99 -10.72 -2.69 18.04
CA ASP A 99 -11.98 -3.28 17.53
C ASP A 99 -11.85 -4.27 16.35
N PHE A 100 -10.70 -4.93 16.19
CA PHE A 100 -10.49 -6.03 15.25
C PHE A 100 -9.46 -7.02 15.80
N ASP A 101 -9.57 -8.27 15.36
CA ASP A 101 -8.64 -9.34 15.68
C ASP A 101 -7.63 -9.57 14.54
N LEU A 102 -6.42 -9.97 14.91
CA LEU A 102 -5.37 -10.39 13.97
C LEU A 102 -5.17 -11.89 14.09
N ASP A 103 -5.16 -12.60 12.95
CA ASP A 103 -4.71 -13.99 12.93
C ASP A 103 -3.17 -14.08 13.03
N PRO A 104 -2.60 -15.27 13.33
CA PRO A 104 -1.16 -15.42 13.51
C PRO A 104 -0.30 -15.03 12.30
N ASP A 105 -0.80 -15.24 11.08
CA ASP A 105 -0.07 -14.90 9.85
C ASP A 105 -0.06 -13.38 9.66
N GLN A 106 -1.19 -12.72 9.92
CA GLN A 106 -1.31 -11.26 9.93
C GLN A 106 -0.39 -10.60 10.98
N VAL A 107 -0.29 -11.19 12.18
CA VAL A 107 0.65 -10.74 13.21
C VAL A 107 2.10 -10.82 12.72
N ASP A 108 2.47 -11.92 12.07
CA ASP A 108 3.81 -12.09 11.52
C ASP A 108 4.10 -11.10 10.40
N ASP A 109 3.13 -10.86 9.51
CA ASP A 109 3.24 -9.90 8.42
C ASP A 109 3.42 -8.47 8.92
N ILE A 110 2.63 -8.04 9.90
CA ILE A 110 2.76 -6.71 10.53
C ILE A 110 4.13 -6.58 11.21
N ALA A 111 4.53 -7.57 12.01
CA ALA A 111 5.81 -7.54 12.71
C ALA A 111 6.98 -7.49 11.73
N SER A 112 6.91 -8.26 10.64
CA SER A 112 7.92 -8.27 9.58
C SER A 112 7.98 -6.93 8.86
N TYR A 113 6.83 -6.35 8.51
CA TYR A 113 6.76 -5.05 7.87
C TYR A 113 7.34 -3.94 8.75
N ILE A 114 6.96 -3.85 10.03
CA ILE A 114 7.51 -2.82 10.93
C ILE A 114 9.04 -2.89 10.96
N LEU A 115 9.62 -4.10 10.96
CA LEU A 115 11.07 -4.26 11.00
C LEU A 115 11.79 -3.82 9.72
N THR A 116 11.11 -3.74 8.57
CA THR A 116 11.73 -3.18 7.34
C THR A 116 12.02 -1.68 7.47
N LEU A 117 11.33 -1.00 8.40
CA LEU A 117 11.48 0.44 8.64
C LEU A 117 12.62 0.79 9.60
N ARG A 118 13.38 -0.22 10.07
CA ARG A 118 14.55 0.00 10.91
C ARG A 118 15.68 0.64 10.10
N SER A 119 16.32 1.66 10.67
CA SER A 119 17.44 2.35 10.06
C SER A 119 18.40 2.89 11.11
N ASP A 120 19.71 2.70 10.89
CA ASP A 120 20.77 3.29 11.72
C ASP A 120 20.82 4.82 11.62
N GLU A 121 20.20 5.38 10.57
CA GLU A 121 20.10 6.81 10.34
C GLU A 121 18.78 7.41 10.85
N TYR A 122 17.92 6.60 11.48
CA TYR A 122 16.62 7.06 11.93
C TYR A 122 16.74 8.22 12.92
N ARG A 123 15.94 9.28 12.65
CA ARG A 123 15.78 10.43 13.53
C ARG A 123 14.31 10.61 13.81
N LYS A 124 13.98 10.62 15.10
CA LYS A 124 12.62 10.85 15.54
C LYS A 124 12.15 12.24 15.14
N LEU A 125 11.00 12.31 14.50
CA LEU A 125 10.36 13.57 14.13
C LEU A 125 9.81 14.27 15.37
N PRO A 126 9.86 15.60 15.43
CA PRO A 126 9.17 16.35 16.49
C PRO A 126 7.66 16.09 16.37
N GLY A 127 7.05 15.65 17.48
CA GLY A 127 5.62 15.37 17.60
C GLY A 127 4.82 16.53 18.17
#